data_AF-A0A534SD29-F1
#
_entry.id   AF-A0A534SD29-F1
#
_cell.length_a   1.000
_cell.length_b   1.000
_cell.length_c   1.000
_cell.angle_alpha   90.00
_cell.angle_beta   90.00
_cell.angle_gamma   90.00
#
_symmetry.space_group_name_H-M   'P 1'
#
loop_
_entity.id
_entity.type
_entity.pdbx_description
1 polymer ?
#
loop_
_entity_poly.entity_id
_entity_poly.type
_entity_poly.pdbx_seq_one_letter_code
_entity_poly.pdbx_strand_id
1 'polypeptide(L)'
;PPASLNGDIEAALDRLERRGVVTGDELVEAFVTEQRGTQYINAQILSCRAELDVTMPFTDRDLLALATRIPVRTKIHNTLNRDMLRRYVPALLRYPSSAALVPAGAPVVAQELTRFVRKQVDDGRWRLYFASRGRVPQPRLGWGNFEFLRDGRALRALADDLRADLWDRRAIADRITAATRLENRGSVHRLSFQLMRIYTVDLMVRSAGALAAAAATP
;
A
#
# COMPACT_ATOMS: atom_id res chain seq x y z
N PRO A 1 -17.44 1.10 -24.78
CA PRO A 1 -16.93 1.52 -23.45
C PRO A 1 -17.25 0.58 -22.26
N PRO A 2 -18.25 -0.32 -22.32
CA PRO A 2 -18.34 -1.48 -21.41
C PRO A 2 -17.68 -2.74 -21.99
N ALA A 3 -17.78 -2.92 -23.31
CA ALA A 3 -17.26 -4.09 -24.02
C ALA A 3 -15.73 -4.23 -23.95
N SER A 4 -14.98 -3.11 -23.94
CA SER A 4 -13.52 -3.14 -23.79
C SER A 4 -13.10 -3.51 -22.37
N LEU A 5 -13.85 -3.06 -21.36
CA LEU A 5 -13.58 -3.38 -19.96
C LEU A 5 -13.83 -4.86 -19.68
N ASN A 6 -14.89 -5.43 -20.26
CA ASN A 6 -15.18 -6.86 -20.19
C ASN A 6 -14.11 -7.67 -20.91
N GLY A 7 -13.63 -7.22 -22.07
CA GLY A 7 -12.52 -7.87 -22.79
C GLY A 7 -11.21 -7.88 -22.02
N ASP A 8 -10.88 -6.79 -21.30
CA ASP A 8 -9.69 -6.73 -20.45
C ASP A 8 -9.79 -7.66 -19.22
N ILE A 9 -11.00 -7.79 -18.66
CA ILE A 9 -11.28 -8.73 -17.55
C ILE A 9 -11.17 -10.18 -18.04
N GLU A 10 -11.78 -10.50 -19.17
CA GLU A 10 -11.71 -11.83 -19.79
C GLU A 10 -10.25 -12.20 -20.14
N ALA A 11 -9.50 -11.30 -20.76
CA ALA A 11 -8.08 -11.53 -21.07
C ALA A 11 -7.21 -11.75 -19.81
N ALA A 12 -7.56 -11.10 -18.69
CA ALA A 12 -6.88 -11.31 -17.43
C ALA A 12 -7.23 -12.67 -16.81
N LEU A 13 -8.48 -13.11 -16.90
CA LEU A 13 -8.92 -14.44 -16.45
C LEU A 13 -8.28 -15.54 -17.32
N ASP A 14 -8.29 -15.39 -18.64
CA ASP A 14 -7.64 -16.32 -19.59
C ASP A 14 -6.13 -16.44 -19.33
N ARG A 15 -5.48 -15.35 -18.91
CA ARG A 15 -4.06 -15.38 -18.52
C ARG A 15 -3.85 -16.22 -17.26
N LEU A 16 -4.76 -16.14 -16.29
CA LEU A 16 -4.69 -16.89 -15.03
C LEU A 16 -4.96 -18.37 -15.28
N GLU A 17 -5.97 -18.70 -16.08
CA GLU A 17 -6.28 -20.08 -16.48
C GLU A 17 -5.13 -20.73 -17.23
N ARG A 18 -4.51 -20.03 -18.21
CA ARG A 18 -3.32 -20.52 -18.94
C ARG A 18 -2.12 -20.81 -18.04
N ARG A 19 -2.05 -20.19 -16.87
CA ARG A 19 -1.00 -20.43 -15.87
C ARG A 19 -1.30 -21.61 -14.94
N GLY A 20 -2.44 -22.28 -15.13
CA GLY A 20 -2.86 -23.41 -14.31
C GLY A 20 -3.47 -22.98 -12.97
N VAL A 21 -4.01 -21.77 -12.88
CA VAL A 21 -4.84 -21.38 -11.73
C VAL A 21 -6.20 -22.05 -11.90
N VAL A 22 -6.44 -23.14 -11.15
CA VAL A 22 -7.64 -23.98 -11.30
C VAL A 22 -8.52 -24.01 -10.06
N THR A 23 -7.98 -23.60 -8.91
CA THR A 23 -8.71 -23.55 -7.65
C THR A 23 -8.95 -22.12 -7.18
N GLY A 24 -9.99 -21.93 -6.35
CA GLY A 24 -10.28 -20.61 -5.76
C GLY A 24 -9.15 -20.06 -4.90
N ASP A 25 -8.40 -20.93 -4.21
CA ASP A 25 -7.24 -20.52 -3.41
C ASP A 25 -6.08 -20.02 -4.27
N GLU A 26 -5.80 -20.69 -5.39
CA GLU A 26 -4.78 -20.25 -6.36
C GLU A 26 -5.17 -18.94 -7.03
N LEU A 27 -6.47 -18.71 -7.28
CA LEU A 27 -6.97 -17.46 -7.84
C LEU A 27 -6.77 -16.29 -6.87
N VAL A 28 -7.10 -16.50 -5.60
CA VAL A 28 -6.87 -15.51 -4.54
C VAL A 28 -5.37 -15.26 -4.38
N GLU A 29 -4.54 -16.30 -4.40
CA GLU A 29 -3.08 -16.17 -4.33
C GLU A 29 -2.53 -15.37 -5.52
N ALA A 30 -2.93 -15.70 -6.74
CA ALA A 30 -2.49 -15.02 -7.95
C ALA A 30 -2.94 -13.54 -7.95
N PHE A 31 -4.19 -13.27 -7.58
CA PHE A 31 -4.69 -11.90 -7.46
C PHE A 31 -3.93 -11.09 -6.41
N VAL A 32 -3.72 -11.65 -5.20
CA VAL A 32 -2.99 -10.96 -4.14
C VAL A 32 -1.53 -10.72 -4.56
N THR A 33 -0.87 -11.71 -5.16
CA THR A 33 0.53 -11.63 -5.56
C THR A 33 0.73 -10.64 -6.71
N GLU A 34 -0.09 -10.72 -7.76
CA GLU A 34 0.04 -9.82 -8.92
C GLU A 34 -0.41 -8.41 -8.58
N GLN A 35 -1.59 -8.26 -7.98
CA GLN A 35 -2.18 -6.94 -7.81
C GLN A 35 -1.53 -6.20 -6.64
N ARG A 36 -1.38 -6.83 -5.47
CA ARG A 36 -0.72 -6.16 -4.34
C ARG A 36 0.80 -6.13 -4.48
N GLY A 37 1.41 -7.20 -5.01
CA GLY A 37 2.85 -7.24 -5.23
C GLY A 37 3.30 -6.20 -6.25
N THR A 38 2.59 -6.06 -7.37
CA THR A 38 2.88 -5.00 -8.34
C THR A 38 2.63 -3.62 -7.74
N GLN A 39 1.48 -3.40 -7.10
CA GLN A 39 1.07 -2.07 -6.63
C GLN A 39 1.92 -1.52 -5.47
N TYR A 40 2.34 -2.37 -4.52
CA TYR A 40 2.98 -1.90 -3.28
C TYR A 40 4.45 -2.27 -3.14
N ILE A 41 4.95 -3.22 -3.93
CA ILE A 41 6.32 -3.72 -3.80
C ILE A 41 7.14 -3.37 -5.05
N ASN A 42 6.64 -3.69 -6.24
CA ASN A 42 7.46 -3.61 -7.46
C ASN A 42 7.33 -2.26 -8.19
N ALA A 43 6.14 -1.67 -8.29
CA ALA A 43 5.92 -0.47 -9.12
C ALA A 43 6.68 0.77 -8.61
N GLN A 44 6.78 0.96 -7.29
CA GLN A 44 7.51 2.09 -6.71
C GLN A 44 9.01 2.02 -6.98
N ILE A 45 9.58 0.81 -6.88
CA ILE A 45 10.98 0.57 -7.18
C ILE A 45 11.25 0.73 -8.69
N LEU A 46 10.36 0.19 -9.53
CA LEU A 46 10.46 0.29 -10.98
C LEU A 46 10.36 1.73 -11.49
N SER A 47 9.64 2.64 -10.80
CA SER A 47 9.65 4.06 -11.17
C SER A 47 10.97 4.77 -10.86
N CYS A 48 11.75 4.27 -9.91
CA CYS A 48 13.06 4.85 -9.57
C CYS A 48 14.20 4.34 -10.49
N ARG A 49 13.98 3.26 -11.25
CA ARG A 49 15.01 2.61 -12.07
C ARG A 49 15.60 3.49 -13.18
N ALA A 50 14.91 4.57 -13.54
CA ALA A 50 15.39 5.52 -14.55
C ALA A 50 16.63 6.29 -14.06
N GLU A 51 16.75 6.48 -12.75
CA GLU A 51 17.78 7.33 -12.13
C GLU A 51 18.67 6.56 -11.15
N LEU A 52 18.29 5.32 -10.78
CA LEU A 52 18.99 4.50 -9.80
C LEU A 52 19.09 3.07 -10.28
N ASP A 53 20.26 2.45 -10.06
CA ASP A 53 20.37 1.00 -10.17
C ASP A 53 19.64 0.35 -8.99
N VAL A 54 18.60 -0.43 -9.27
CA VAL A 54 17.79 -1.07 -8.23
C VAL A 54 17.71 -2.56 -8.47
N THR A 55 18.13 -3.33 -7.46
CA THR A 55 17.95 -4.78 -7.43
C THR A 55 16.64 -5.14 -6.74
N MET A 56 15.88 -6.08 -7.31
CA MET A 56 14.63 -6.60 -6.74
C MET A 56 14.76 -8.10 -6.45
N PRO A 57 15.37 -8.50 -5.30
CA PRO A 57 15.61 -9.91 -4.99
C PRO A 57 14.33 -10.75 -4.94
N PHE A 58 13.20 -10.15 -4.55
CA PHE A 58 11.90 -10.83 -4.45
C PHE A 58 11.17 -11.01 -5.79
N THR A 59 11.70 -10.46 -6.88
CA THR A 59 11.18 -10.69 -8.24
C THR A 59 11.99 -11.74 -9.01
N ASP A 60 12.92 -12.42 -8.35
CA ASP A 60 13.66 -13.52 -8.94
C ASP A 60 12.72 -14.65 -9.40
N ARG A 61 12.91 -15.13 -10.63
CA ARG A 61 12.01 -16.10 -11.27
C ARG A 61 11.97 -17.42 -10.52
N ASP A 62 13.13 -17.89 -10.06
CA ASP A 62 13.25 -19.18 -9.39
C ASP A 62 12.66 -19.10 -7.98
N LEU A 63 12.87 -17.97 -7.29
CA LEU A 63 12.23 -17.69 -6.01
C LEU A 63 10.70 -17.63 -6.15
N LEU A 64 10.17 -16.99 -7.19
CA LEU A 64 8.73 -16.93 -7.45
C LEU A 64 8.16 -18.32 -7.77
N ALA A 65 8.85 -19.11 -8.61
CA ALA A 65 8.45 -20.47 -8.94
C ALA A 65 8.50 -21.40 -7.72
N LEU A 66 9.44 -21.19 -6.80
CA LEU A 66 9.48 -21.87 -5.51
C LEU A 66 8.30 -21.44 -4.63
N ALA A 67 8.01 -20.14 -4.57
CA ALA A 67 6.92 -19.58 -3.77
C ALA A 67 5.56 -20.18 -4.16
N THR A 68 5.28 -20.38 -5.45
CA THR A 68 4.01 -20.98 -5.91
C THR A 68 3.86 -22.45 -5.52
N ARG A 69 4.97 -23.16 -5.27
CA ARG A 69 4.95 -24.58 -4.84
C ARG A 69 4.80 -24.75 -3.34
N ILE A 70 4.99 -23.69 -2.56
CA ILE A 70 4.84 -23.73 -1.10
C ILE A 70 3.34 -23.78 -0.75
N PRO A 71 2.89 -24.78 0.03
CA PRO A 71 1.50 -24.88 0.44
C PRO A 71 1.01 -23.62 1.17
N VAL A 72 -0.18 -23.12 0.82
CA VAL A 72 -0.75 -21.90 1.43
C VAL A 72 -0.75 -21.97 2.96
N ARG A 73 -1.08 -23.13 3.54
CA ARG A 73 -1.10 -23.32 5.01
C ARG A 73 0.21 -22.95 5.71
N THR A 74 1.37 -23.08 5.05
CA THR A 74 2.67 -22.71 5.64
C THR A 74 3.01 -21.24 5.42
N LYS A 75 2.34 -20.56 4.47
CA LYS A 75 2.41 -19.11 4.27
C LYS A 75 1.57 -18.35 5.30
N ILE A 76 0.43 -18.91 5.70
CA ILE A 76 -0.49 -18.31 6.68
C ILE A 76 0.26 -18.05 8.02
N HIS A 77 0.00 -16.90 8.62
CA HIS A 77 0.62 -16.41 9.87
C HIS A 77 2.16 -16.39 9.82
N ASN A 78 2.77 -16.29 8.63
CA ASN A 78 4.22 -16.31 8.44
C ASN A 78 4.90 -17.56 9.01
N THR A 79 4.22 -18.72 9.02
CA THR A 79 4.75 -19.95 9.63
C THR A 79 6.08 -20.37 9.01
N LEU A 80 6.17 -20.46 7.67
CA LEU A 80 7.40 -20.78 6.96
C LEU A 80 8.53 -19.78 7.26
N ASN A 81 8.24 -18.49 7.27
CA ASN A 81 9.21 -17.44 7.59
C ASN A 81 9.75 -17.62 9.02
N ARG A 82 8.87 -17.96 9.97
CA ARG A 82 9.27 -18.24 11.34
C ARG A 82 10.12 -19.50 11.44
N ASP A 83 9.79 -20.55 10.70
CA ASP A 83 10.55 -21.80 10.68
C ASP A 83 11.96 -21.56 10.11
N MET A 84 12.07 -20.79 9.02
CA MET A 84 13.34 -20.35 8.48
C MET A 84 14.14 -19.54 9.51
N LEU A 85 13.51 -18.54 10.16
CA LEU A 85 14.18 -17.75 11.18
C LEU A 85 14.63 -18.59 12.38
N ARG A 86 13.82 -19.57 12.83
CA ARG A 86 14.23 -20.49 13.91
C ARG A 86 15.47 -21.27 13.53
N ARG A 87 15.58 -21.70 12.27
CA ARG A 87 16.70 -22.51 11.78
C ARG A 87 17.97 -21.69 11.57
N TYR A 88 17.86 -20.51 10.97
CA TYR A 88 19.03 -19.77 10.48
C TYR A 88 19.40 -18.58 11.37
N VAL A 89 18.43 -17.88 11.98
CA VAL A 89 18.68 -16.68 12.79
C VAL A 89 17.68 -16.55 13.96
N PRO A 90 17.71 -17.48 14.94
CA PRO A 90 16.69 -17.56 15.99
C PRO A 90 16.64 -16.32 16.90
N ALA A 91 17.74 -15.55 16.97
CA ALA A 91 17.81 -14.30 17.72
C ALA A 91 16.74 -13.28 17.28
N LEU A 92 16.37 -13.25 16.00
CA LEU A 92 15.37 -12.31 15.48
C LEU A 92 13.97 -12.56 16.03
N LEU A 93 13.67 -13.79 16.47
CA LEU A 93 12.36 -14.15 17.01
C LEU A 93 12.11 -13.64 18.43
N ARG A 94 13.16 -13.12 19.09
CA ARG A 94 13.06 -12.52 20.44
C ARG A 94 12.46 -11.12 20.41
N TYR A 95 12.44 -10.48 19.24
CA TYR A 95 11.90 -9.14 19.07
C TYR A 95 10.43 -9.19 18.66
N PRO A 96 9.60 -8.24 19.15
CA PRO A 96 8.23 -8.12 18.70
C PRO A 96 8.18 -7.66 17.24
N SER A 97 7.19 -8.15 16.49
CA SER A 97 6.93 -7.64 15.15
C SER A 97 6.32 -6.24 15.23
N SER A 98 6.37 -5.47 14.14
CA SER A 98 5.67 -4.19 14.04
C SER A 98 4.14 -4.31 14.12
N ALA A 99 3.58 -5.50 14.35
CA ALA A 99 2.15 -5.80 14.39
C ALA A 99 1.66 -6.24 15.79
N ALA A 100 2.54 -6.80 16.61
CA ALA A 100 2.23 -7.41 17.90
C ALA A 100 3.10 -6.83 19.03
N LEU A 101 2.68 -7.02 20.29
CA LEU A 101 3.46 -6.55 21.46
C LEU A 101 4.32 -7.64 22.08
N VAL A 102 4.20 -8.86 21.59
CA VAL A 102 4.98 -10.03 22.05
C VAL A 102 6.04 -10.40 21.01
N PRO A 103 7.12 -11.10 21.41
CA PRO A 103 8.13 -11.60 20.50
C PRO A 103 7.53 -12.36 19.31
N ALA A 104 8.14 -12.23 18.13
CA ALA A 104 7.73 -12.97 16.93
C ALA A 104 7.81 -14.50 17.10
N GLY A 105 8.56 -14.98 18.09
CA GLY A 105 8.60 -16.37 18.51
C GLY A 105 7.36 -16.87 19.28
N ALA A 106 6.53 -15.98 19.83
CA ALA A 106 5.38 -16.34 20.65
C ALA A 106 4.28 -17.11 19.87
N PRO A 107 3.38 -17.87 20.54
CA PRO A 107 2.25 -18.51 19.88
C PRO A 107 1.40 -17.53 19.06
N VAL A 108 0.86 -17.98 17.91
CA VAL A 108 0.09 -17.13 16.99
C VAL A 108 -1.08 -16.44 17.71
N VAL A 109 -1.78 -17.17 18.59
CA VAL A 109 -2.88 -16.61 19.39
C VAL A 109 -2.44 -15.41 20.21
N ALA A 110 -1.27 -15.47 20.86
CA ALA A 110 -0.74 -14.35 21.64
C ALA A 110 -0.37 -13.16 20.74
N GLN A 111 0.16 -13.42 19.54
CA GLN A 111 0.47 -12.37 18.57
C GLN A 111 -0.81 -11.65 18.10
N GLU A 112 -1.86 -12.39 17.77
CA GLU A 112 -3.13 -11.80 17.31
C GLU A 112 -3.88 -11.07 18.44
N LEU A 113 -3.89 -11.62 19.66
CA LEU A 113 -4.46 -10.93 20.82
C LEU A 113 -3.74 -9.61 21.10
N THR A 114 -2.40 -9.63 21.13
CA THR A 114 -1.63 -8.41 21.38
C THR A 114 -1.69 -7.42 20.21
N ARG A 115 -1.87 -7.91 18.98
CA ARG A 115 -2.17 -7.07 17.81
C ARG A 115 -3.50 -6.32 17.99
N PHE A 116 -4.53 -6.99 18.49
CA PHE A 116 -5.80 -6.34 18.81
C PHE A 116 -5.64 -5.28 19.90
N VAL A 117 -4.99 -5.63 21.03
CA VAL A 117 -4.72 -4.70 22.13
C VAL A 117 -3.96 -3.47 21.64
N ARG A 118 -2.89 -3.69 20.88
CA ARG A 118 -2.09 -2.61 20.30
C ARG A 118 -2.91 -1.69 19.43
N LYS A 119 -3.78 -2.24 18.56
CA LYS A 119 -4.66 -1.45 17.71
C LYS A 119 -5.58 -0.55 18.55
N GLN A 120 -6.17 -1.07 19.62
CA GLN A 120 -7.02 -0.26 20.51
C GLN A 120 -6.24 0.85 21.20
N VAL A 121 -5.01 0.57 21.64
CA VAL A 121 -4.12 1.58 22.23
C VAL A 121 -3.76 2.67 21.22
N ASP A 122 -3.42 2.29 19.99
CA ASP A 122 -3.07 3.24 18.93
C ASP A 122 -4.28 4.10 18.54
N ASP A 123 -5.47 3.50 18.40
CA ASP A 123 -6.71 4.23 18.12
C ASP A 123 -7.03 5.22 19.26
N GLY A 124 -6.85 4.82 20.52
CA GLY A 124 -7.02 5.69 21.68
C GLY A 124 -6.03 6.86 21.71
N ARG A 125 -4.76 6.60 21.40
CA ARG A 125 -3.71 7.64 21.31
C ARG A 125 -3.97 8.62 20.18
N TRP A 126 -4.44 8.16 19.02
CA TRP A 126 -4.87 9.04 17.93
C TRP A 126 -6.04 9.93 18.34
N ARG A 127 -7.06 9.38 19.01
CA ARG A 127 -8.17 10.18 19.55
C ARG A 127 -7.67 11.27 20.51
N LEU A 128 -6.74 10.93 21.40
CA LEU A 128 -6.17 11.89 22.34
C LEU A 128 -5.32 12.96 21.63
N TYR A 129 -4.50 12.57 20.64
CA TYR A 129 -3.75 13.49 19.79
C TYR A 129 -4.67 14.52 19.16
N PHE A 130 -5.77 14.07 18.54
CA PHE A 130 -6.72 14.97 17.89
C PHE A 130 -7.53 15.82 18.88
N ALA A 131 -8.01 15.25 19.97
CA ALA A 131 -8.72 15.97 21.02
C ALA A 131 -7.84 17.06 21.66
N SER A 132 -6.55 16.79 21.81
CA SER A 132 -5.57 17.74 22.34
C SER A 132 -5.03 18.73 21.29
N ARG A 133 -5.49 18.64 20.03
CA ARG A 133 -5.00 19.42 18.89
C ARG A 133 -3.47 19.35 18.74
N GLY A 134 -2.89 18.16 18.96
CA GLY A 134 -1.47 17.90 18.79
C GLY A 134 -0.58 18.30 19.97
N ARG A 135 -1.14 18.67 21.13
CA ARG A 135 -0.35 18.87 22.36
C ARG A 135 0.23 17.56 22.90
N VAL A 136 -0.49 16.45 22.71
CA VAL A 136 0.03 15.11 22.94
C VAL A 136 0.76 14.65 21.67
N PRO A 137 1.93 14.01 21.76
CA PRO A 137 2.64 13.53 20.57
C PRO A 137 1.88 12.43 19.84
N GLN A 138 2.09 12.35 18.53
CA GLN A 138 1.54 11.27 17.70
C GLN A 138 2.03 9.89 18.18
N PRO A 139 1.20 8.84 18.10
CA PRO A 139 1.64 7.49 18.42
C PRO A 139 2.76 7.05 17.48
N ARG A 140 3.80 6.43 18.07
CA ARG A 140 5.00 5.93 17.36
C ARG A 140 4.89 4.46 16.94
N LEU A 141 3.84 3.76 17.37
CA LEU A 141 3.66 2.34 17.12
C LEU A 141 2.75 2.16 15.89
N GLY A 142 3.27 1.49 14.85
CA GLY A 142 2.45 0.77 13.89
C GLY A 142 2.17 1.42 12.53
N TRP A 143 2.54 0.65 11.49
CA TRP A 143 1.99 0.61 10.13
C TRP A 143 1.34 1.88 9.61
N GLY A 144 2.10 2.67 8.85
CA GLY A 144 1.63 3.61 7.82
C GLY A 144 0.26 4.24 8.05
N ASN A 145 -0.04 4.65 9.28
CA ASN A 145 -1.33 5.23 9.54
C ASN A 145 -1.16 6.69 9.13
N PHE A 146 -1.60 6.99 7.90
CA PHE A 146 -1.62 8.34 7.32
C PHE A 146 -2.54 9.30 8.09
N GLU A 147 -2.87 8.98 9.34
CA GLU A 147 -3.55 9.79 10.32
C GLU A 147 -2.84 11.13 10.55
N PHE A 148 -1.51 11.18 10.41
CA PHE A 148 -0.79 12.46 10.45
C PHE A 148 -1.23 13.41 9.31
N LEU A 149 -1.76 12.90 8.19
CA LEU A 149 -2.33 13.71 7.11
C LEU A 149 -3.78 14.18 7.41
N ARG A 150 -4.38 13.76 8.53
CA ARG A 150 -5.76 14.10 8.90
C ARG A 150 -5.94 15.61 9.13
N ASP A 151 -4.88 16.34 9.46
CA ASP A 151 -4.95 17.80 9.54
C ASP A 151 -5.26 18.46 8.17
N GLY A 152 -5.11 17.69 7.09
CA GLY A 152 -5.42 18.07 5.72
C GLY A 152 -4.46 19.06 5.09
N ARG A 153 -3.40 19.51 5.79
CA ARG A 153 -2.50 20.54 5.26
C ARG A 153 -1.77 20.08 4.01
N ALA A 154 -1.11 18.92 4.09
CA ALA A 154 -0.41 18.34 2.95
C ALA A 154 -1.37 17.96 1.80
N LEU A 155 -2.56 17.47 2.13
CA LEU A 155 -3.56 17.10 1.11
C LEU A 155 -4.09 18.32 0.36
N ARG A 156 -4.38 19.42 1.06
CA ARG A 156 -4.79 20.68 0.43
C ARG A 156 -3.67 21.24 -0.44
N ALA A 157 -2.43 21.26 0.05
CA ALA A 157 -1.28 21.72 -0.74
C ALA A 157 -1.11 20.96 -2.06
N LEU A 158 -1.29 19.63 -2.05
CA LEU A 158 -1.27 18.82 -3.28
C LEU A 158 -2.42 19.16 -4.23
N ALA A 159 -3.63 19.36 -3.70
CA ALA A 159 -4.81 19.69 -4.51
C ALA A 159 -4.72 21.11 -5.10
N ASP A 160 -4.21 22.07 -4.33
CA ASP A 160 -4.05 23.46 -4.74
C ASP A 160 -2.98 23.60 -5.82
N ASP A 161 -1.93 22.77 -5.80
CA ASP A 161 -0.91 22.77 -6.85
C ASP A 161 -1.36 22.07 -8.14
N LEU A 162 -2.52 21.39 -8.21
CA LEU A 162 -3.02 20.83 -9.48
C LEU A 162 -3.20 21.96 -10.52
N ARG A 163 -2.90 21.69 -11.79
CA ARG A 163 -2.92 22.72 -12.86
C ARG A 163 -3.67 22.28 -14.10
N ALA A 164 -3.79 20.98 -14.35
CA ALA A 164 -4.51 20.51 -15.52
C ALA A 164 -6.03 20.75 -15.37
N ASP A 165 -6.68 21.17 -16.44
CA ASP A 165 -8.12 21.51 -16.45
C ASP A 165 -9.05 20.29 -16.35
N LEU A 166 -8.49 19.08 -16.43
CA LEU A 166 -9.24 17.82 -16.36
C LEU A 166 -9.72 17.46 -14.95
N TRP A 167 -9.31 18.22 -13.93
CA TRP A 167 -9.65 17.94 -12.53
C TRP A 167 -10.77 18.82 -12.01
N ASP A 168 -11.80 18.19 -11.45
CA ASP A 168 -12.79 18.88 -10.61
C ASP A 168 -12.18 19.19 -9.23
N ARG A 169 -11.54 20.37 -9.15
CA ARG A 169 -10.88 20.85 -7.93
C ARG A 169 -11.84 21.02 -6.76
N ARG A 170 -13.11 21.35 -7.04
CA ARG A 170 -14.13 21.52 -6.01
C ARG A 170 -14.49 20.17 -5.40
N ALA A 171 -14.74 19.16 -6.23
CA ALA A 171 -14.99 17.80 -5.75
C ALA A 171 -13.80 17.24 -4.96
N ILE A 172 -12.56 17.52 -5.38
CA ILE A 172 -11.35 17.14 -4.64
C ILE A 172 -11.30 17.83 -3.27
N ALA A 173 -11.52 19.15 -3.21
CA ALA A 173 -11.51 19.91 -1.96
C ALA A 173 -12.61 19.45 -0.98
N ASP A 174 -13.82 19.18 -1.48
CA ASP A 174 -14.93 18.66 -0.70
C ASP A 174 -14.60 17.27 -0.14
N ARG A 175 -13.96 16.42 -0.96
CA ARG A 175 -13.53 15.09 -0.54
C ARG A 175 -12.43 15.13 0.52
N ILE A 176 -11.46 16.03 0.40
CA ILE A 176 -10.43 16.26 1.41
C ILE A 176 -11.10 16.68 2.71
N THR A 177 -11.94 17.71 2.67
CA THR A 177 -12.65 18.22 3.83
C THR A 177 -13.43 17.12 4.55
N ALA A 178 -14.17 16.30 3.80
CA ALA A 178 -14.95 15.20 4.34
C ALA A 178 -14.08 14.14 5.05
N ALA A 179 -12.90 13.81 4.50
CA ALA A 179 -12.00 12.81 5.06
C ALA A 179 -11.13 13.33 6.23
N THR A 180 -10.90 14.64 6.30
CA THR A 180 -10.06 15.27 7.33
C THR A 180 -10.84 15.71 8.57
N ARG A 181 -12.18 15.71 8.52
CA ARG A 181 -13.02 15.97 9.70
C ARG A 181 -12.71 14.93 10.79
N LEU A 182 -12.34 15.41 11.98
CA LEU A 182 -11.97 14.57 13.13
C LEU A 182 -13.08 13.61 13.58
N GLU A 183 -14.32 14.03 13.38
CA GLU A 183 -15.54 13.26 13.69
C GLU A 183 -15.79 12.14 12.66
N ASN A 184 -15.14 12.20 11.49
CA ASN A 184 -15.43 11.33 10.37
C ASN A 184 -14.38 10.22 10.23
N ARG A 185 -14.84 8.98 10.05
CA ARG A 185 -13.97 7.78 9.92
C ARG A 185 -13.43 7.58 8.49
N GLY A 186 -13.30 8.67 7.72
CA GLY A 186 -12.80 8.61 6.35
C GLY A 186 -11.37 8.05 6.29
N SER A 187 -11.09 7.15 5.35
CA SER A 187 -9.74 6.62 5.18
C SER A 187 -8.84 7.64 4.49
N VAL A 188 -8.07 8.39 5.29
CA VAL A 188 -7.08 9.35 4.77
C VAL A 188 -5.99 8.66 3.95
N HIS A 189 -5.65 7.42 4.26
CA HIS A 189 -4.75 6.60 3.43
C HIS A 189 -5.28 6.42 2.00
N ARG A 190 -6.56 6.05 1.84
CA ARG A 190 -7.14 5.88 0.50
C ARG A 190 -7.18 7.21 -0.25
N LEU A 191 -7.49 8.30 0.46
CA LEU A 191 -7.51 9.64 -0.12
C LEU A 191 -6.11 10.07 -0.58
N SER A 192 -5.09 9.94 0.28
CA SER A 192 -3.72 10.32 -0.06
C SER A 192 -3.21 9.52 -1.25
N PHE A 193 -3.51 8.23 -1.29
CA PHE A 193 -3.12 7.37 -2.42
C PHE A 193 -3.75 7.80 -3.74
N GLN A 194 -5.05 8.13 -3.75
CA GLN A 194 -5.72 8.64 -4.95
C GLN A 194 -5.20 10.02 -5.35
N LEU A 195 -5.02 10.91 -4.38
CA LEU A 195 -4.54 12.27 -4.64
C LEU A 195 -3.12 12.27 -5.21
N MET A 196 -2.22 11.40 -4.73
CA MET A 196 -0.90 11.24 -5.32
C MET A 196 -0.96 10.76 -6.78
N ARG A 197 -1.87 9.85 -7.12
CA ARG A 197 -2.06 9.41 -8.52
C ARG A 197 -2.56 10.54 -9.42
N ILE A 198 -3.55 11.30 -8.94
CA ILE A 198 -4.05 12.50 -9.62
C ILE A 198 -2.88 13.47 -9.86
N TYR A 199 -2.11 13.75 -8.81
CA TYR A 199 -0.95 14.63 -8.87
C TYR A 199 0.11 14.15 -9.87
N THR A 200 0.43 12.85 -9.89
CA THR A 200 1.34 12.27 -10.88
C THR A 200 0.84 12.44 -12.31
N VAL A 201 -0.44 12.15 -12.58
CA VAL A 201 -1.04 12.34 -13.90
C VAL A 201 -0.98 13.81 -14.31
N ASP A 202 -1.28 14.72 -13.38
CA ASP A 202 -1.20 16.15 -13.62
C ASP A 202 0.22 16.59 -14.01
N LEU A 203 1.25 16.14 -13.28
CA LEU A 203 2.65 16.39 -13.61
C LEU A 203 3.02 15.84 -15.00
N MET A 204 2.55 14.66 -15.37
CA MET A 204 2.79 14.08 -16.69
C MET A 204 2.15 14.92 -17.80
N VAL A 205 0.91 15.38 -17.61
CA VAL A 205 0.21 16.23 -18.59
C VAL A 205 0.91 17.58 -18.76
N ARG A 206 1.34 18.22 -17.66
CA ARG A 206 2.14 19.46 -17.71
C ARG A 206 3.46 19.26 -18.46
N SER A 207 4.15 18.17 -18.16
CA SER A 207 5.46 17.88 -18.72
C SER A 207 5.37 17.53 -20.19
N ALA A 208 4.30 16.84 -20.62
CA ALA A 208 4.04 16.57 -22.03
C ALA A 208 3.81 17.86 -22.83
N GLY A 209 3.05 18.81 -22.27
CA GLY A 209 2.88 20.14 -22.88
C GLY A 209 4.18 20.93 -22.96
N ALA A 210 5.01 20.89 -21.91
CA ALA A 210 6.32 21.53 -21.90
C ALA A 210 7.30 20.91 -22.90
N LEU A 211 7.32 19.58 -23.01
CA LEU A 211 8.14 18.85 -23.99
C LEU A 211 7.70 19.11 -25.43
N ALA A 212 6.38 19.17 -25.68
CA ALA A 212 5.84 19.53 -26.99
C ALA A 212 6.18 20.99 -27.37
N ALA A 213 6.12 21.92 -26.43
CA ALA A 213 6.50 23.32 -26.66
C ALA A 213 8.02 23.48 -26.86
N ALA A 214 8.84 22.75 -26.11
CA ALA A 214 10.30 22.74 -26.28
C ALA A 214 10.72 22.12 -27.62
N ALA A 215 10.03 21.07 -28.07
CA ALA A 215 10.26 20.47 -29.39
C ALA A 215 9.75 21.33 -30.56
N ALA A 216 8.84 22.28 -30.30
CA ALA A 216 8.28 23.21 -31.29
C ALA A 216 9.05 24.54 -31.37
N THR A 217 10.05 24.76 -30.51
CA THR A 217 10.94 25.92 -30.58
C THR A 217 12.23 25.49 -31.31
N PRO A 218 12.56 26.05 -32.49
CA PRO A 218 13.69 25.63 -33.31
C PRO A 218 15.06 25.93 -32.67
#